data_AF-A0ABD6ECK7-F1
#
_entry.id   AF-A0ABD6ECK7-F1
#
_cell.length_a   1.000
_cell.length_b   1.000
_cell.length_c   1.000
_cell.angle_alpha   90.00
_cell.angle_beta   90.00
_cell.angle_gamma   90.00
#
_symmetry.space_group_name_H-M   'P 1'
#
loop_
_entity.id
_entity.type
_entity.pdbx_description
1 polymer ?
#
loop_
_entity_poly.entity_id
_entity_poly.type
_entity_poly.pdbx_seq_one_letter_code
_entity_poly.pdbx_strand_id
1 'polypeptide(L)'
;MGLISKLFRWPQISSTVRLSMRSLSNVEESQVSTDLLLGRVVQRTYIGVERTPCVQVRCQRSEFNNYLKMYFNKSFDYWALDPTSVAGMGDTILIRKLEKKAQPTSRVEHEVERLIYKYGNIVDPITKKRVLRSGFIDDVEFKRNLVEEILETPSQEENMLFAEKTVVREKRLMERRKSLDESIDCIKP
;
A
#
# COMPACT_ATOMS: atom_id res chain seq x y z
N MET A 1 -4.45 -54.12 68.47
CA MET A 1 -4.66 -52.69 68.83
C MET A 1 -3.74 -51.85 67.95
N GLY A 2 -4.28 -50.92 67.15
CA GLY A 2 -3.53 -50.01 66.26
C GLY A 2 -3.72 -50.32 64.76
N LEU A 3 -4.90 -50.13 64.15
CA LEU A 3 -5.52 -48.87 63.68
C LEU A 3 -4.66 -48.06 62.67
N ILE A 4 -4.86 -48.38 61.39
CA ILE A 4 -5.21 -47.47 60.27
C ILE A 4 -4.54 -46.09 60.26
N SER A 5 -3.58 -45.89 59.36
CA SER A 5 -3.28 -44.58 58.76
C SER A 5 -3.26 -44.71 57.23
N LYS A 6 -4.46 -44.79 56.67
CA LYS A 6 -4.72 -44.66 55.25
C LYS A 6 -4.83 -43.18 54.89
N LEU A 7 -4.24 -42.84 53.75
CA LEU A 7 -4.59 -41.73 52.86
C LEU A 7 -4.47 -40.30 53.40
N PHE A 8 -3.42 -39.61 52.97
CA PHE A 8 -3.52 -38.18 52.65
C PHE A 8 -2.61 -37.86 51.46
N ARG A 9 -3.02 -38.31 50.27
CA ARG A 9 -2.38 -37.94 49.00
C ARG A 9 -3.02 -36.64 48.51
N TRP A 10 -2.38 -35.51 48.80
CA TRP A 10 -2.78 -34.24 48.20
C TRP A 10 -2.53 -34.30 46.69
N PRO A 11 -3.50 -33.96 45.83
CA PRO A 11 -3.20 -33.66 44.45
C PRO A 11 -2.44 -32.33 44.41
N GLN A 12 -1.18 -32.37 43.98
CA GLN A 12 -0.45 -31.19 43.51
C GLN A 12 -1.13 -30.70 42.24
N ILE A 13 -2.18 -29.90 42.43
CA ILE A 13 -2.79 -29.09 41.38
C ILE A 13 -1.80 -27.96 41.14
N SER A 14 -0.87 -28.16 40.22
CA SER A 14 -0.05 -27.08 39.64
C SER A 14 -0.95 -26.25 38.73
N SER A 15 -1.85 -25.48 39.33
CA SER A 15 -2.60 -24.43 38.68
C SER A 15 -1.69 -23.22 38.51
N THR A 16 -0.85 -23.22 37.47
CA THR A 16 -0.35 -21.95 36.94
C THR A 16 -1.48 -21.31 36.11
N VAL A 17 -2.54 -20.89 36.80
CA VAL A 17 -3.49 -19.93 36.24
C VAL A 17 -2.73 -18.62 36.19
N ARG A 18 -2.16 -18.34 35.01
CA ARG A 18 -1.62 -17.03 34.69
C ARG A 18 -2.80 -16.06 34.77
N LEU A 19 -2.96 -15.42 35.93
CA LEU A 19 -3.88 -14.30 36.13
C LEU A 19 -3.48 -13.22 35.13
N SER A 20 -4.13 -13.24 33.96
CA SER A 20 -4.12 -12.13 33.03
C SER A 20 -4.75 -10.97 33.79
N MET A 21 -3.88 -10.04 34.18
CA MET A 21 -4.23 -8.76 34.75
C MET A 21 -5.08 -8.04 33.69
N ARG A 22 -6.39 -8.24 33.73
CA ARG A 22 -7.33 -7.57 32.81
C ARG A 22 -7.15 -6.08 33.05
N SER A 23 -6.72 -5.38 32.01
CA SER A 23 -6.51 -3.93 32.06
C SER A 23 -7.77 -3.24 32.58
N LEU A 24 -7.59 -2.23 33.43
CA LEU A 24 -8.67 -1.38 33.94
C LEU A 24 -9.35 -0.53 32.83
N SER A 25 -8.93 -0.71 31.57
CA SER A 25 -9.53 -0.07 30.42
C SER A 25 -10.77 -0.84 29.96
N ASN A 26 -11.86 -0.13 29.68
CA ASN A 26 -13.06 -0.67 29.03
C ASN A 26 -12.84 -1.03 27.54
N VAL A 27 -11.58 -1.15 27.09
CA VAL A 27 -11.20 -1.45 25.71
C VAL A 27 -10.84 -2.93 25.65
N GLU A 28 -11.58 -3.66 24.83
CA GLU A 28 -11.34 -5.07 24.54
C GLU A 28 -10.35 -5.16 23.38
N GLU A 29 -9.20 -5.80 23.63
CA GLU A 29 -8.19 -6.04 22.60
C GLU A 29 -8.71 -7.07 21.58
N SER A 30 -8.45 -6.80 20.30
CA SER A 30 -8.85 -7.71 19.22
C SER A 30 -8.09 -9.03 19.33
N GLN A 31 -8.78 -10.16 19.51
CA GLN A 31 -8.19 -11.52 19.54
C GLN A 31 -7.90 -12.07 18.13
N VAL A 32 -7.29 -11.25 17.28
CA VAL A 32 -6.99 -11.62 15.88
C VAL A 32 -5.58 -12.20 15.79
N SER A 33 -5.44 -13.31 15.09
CA SER A 33 -4.14 -13.95 14.82
C SER A 33 -3.20 -12.99 14.08
N THR A 34 -1.92 -12.99 14.44
CA THR A 34 -0.92 -12.10 13.83
C THR A 34 -0.23 -12.70 12.60
N ASP A 35 -0.82 -13.73 12.00
CA ASP A 35 -0.17 -14.55 10.98
C ASP A 35 -0.06 -13.84 9.63
N LEU A 36 -1.05 -13.02 9.29
CA LEU A 36 -1.09 -12.23 8.07
C LEU A 36 -1.62 -10.84 8.39
N LEU A 37 -0.84 -9.81 8.05
CA LEU A 37 -1.17 -8.43 8.36
C LEU A 37 -0.99 -7.55 7.12
N LEU A 38 -1.86 -6.54 7.01
CA LEU A 38 -1.77 -5.50 6.00
C LEU A 38 -1.35 -4.21 6.69
N GLY A 39 -0.43 -3.47 6.09
CA GLY A 39 -0.03 -2.19 6.63
C GLY A 39 0.72 -1.32 5.64
N ARG A 40 1.02 -0.10 6.10
CA ARG A 40 1.82 0.86 5.33
C ARG A 40 3.25 0.88 5.83
N VAL A 41 4.19 1.00 4.91
CA VAL A 41 5.60 1.14 5.24
C VAL A 41 5.87 2.52 5.83
N VAL A 42 6.43 2.55 7.04
CA VAL A 42 6.82 3.76 7.75
C VAL A 42 8.28 4.11 7.48
N GLN A 43 9.17 3.15 7.71
CA GLN A 43 10.61 3.34 7.54
C GLN A 43 11.29 2.08 7.01
N ARG A 44 12.41 2.28 6.34
CA ARG A 44 13.30 1.23 5.86
C ARG A 44 14.63 1.31 6.58
N THR A 45 15.14 0.17 6.99
CA THR A 45 16.41 0.02 7.71
C THR A 45 17.17 -1.19 7.18
N TYR A 46 18.42 -1.34 7.57
CA TYR A 46 19.23 -2.51 7.27
C TYR A 46 19.70 -3.13 8.58
N ILE A 47 19.65 -4.45 8.68
CA ILE A 47 19.99 -5.20 9.89
C ILE A 47 21.17 -6.13 9.62
N GLY A 48 22.02 -6.30 10.63
CA GLY A 48 23.14 -7.26 10.61
C GLY A 48 24.36 -6.79 9.81
N VAL A 49 25.36 -7.67 9.76
CA VAL A 49 26.59 -7.46 9.00
C VAL A 49 26.33 -7.54 7.50
N GLU A 50 25.45 -8.45 7.09
CA GLU A 50 25.03 -8.67 5.70
C GLU A 50 24.11 -7.56 5.15
N ARG A 51 23.78 -6.56 5.98
CA ARG A 51 22.92 -5.41 5.64
C ARG A 51 21.61 -5.85 4.97
N THR A 52 20.92 -6.80 5.57
CA THR A 52 19.65 -7.30 5.03
C THR A 52 18.57 -6.22 5.13
N PRO A 53 17.80 -5.92 4.07
CA PRO A 53 16.79 -4.89 4.11
C PRO A 53 15.62 -5.30 5.02
N CYS A 54 15.22 -4.39 5.90
CA CYS A 54 14.13 -4.57 6.83
C CYS A 54 13.22 -3.34 6.84
N VAL A 55 11.94 -3.57 7.04
CA VAL A 55 10.91 -2.55 6.89
C VAL A 55 10.06 -2.50 8.15
N GLN A 56 9.82 -1.30 8.66
CA GLN A 56 8.82 -1.09 9.70
C GLN A 56 7.47 -0.81 9.05
N VAL A 57 6.49 -1.62 9.40
CA VAL A 57 5.14 -1.59 8.85
C VAL A 57 4.17 -1.20 9.94
N ARG A 58 3.39 -0.15 9.69
CA ARG A 58 2.29 0.26 10.54
C ARG A 58 1.01 -0.43 10.08
N CYS A 59 0.58 -1.40 10.87
CA CYS A 59 -0.70 -2.07 10.72
C CYS A 59 -1.76 -1.38 11.58
N GLN A 60 -3.00 -1.36 11.11
CA GLN A 60 -4.12 -0.85 11.88
C GLN A 60 -5.02 -2.01 12.30
N ARG A 61 -5.47 -1.99 13.54
CA ARG A 61 -6.48 -2.92 14.06
C ARG A 61 -7.61 -2.12 14.71
N SER A 62 -8.82 -2.63 14.60
CA SER A 62 -9.98 -2.05 15.25
C SER A 62 -10.15 -2.67 16.63
N GLU A 63 -9.96 -1.88 17.68
CA GLU A 63 -10.24 -2.27 19.06
C GLU A 63 -11.64 -1.80 19.47
N PHE A 64 -12.37 -2.64 20.18
CA PHE A 64 -13.72 -2.32 20.62
C PHE A 64 -13.69 -1.64 21.99
N ASN A 65 -14.32 -0.48 22.10
CA ASN A 65 -14.54 0.15 23.39
C ASN A 65 -15.92 -0.23 23.92
N ASN A 66 -15.95 -1.01 25.00
CA ASN A 66 -17.16 -1.54 25.60
C ASN A 66 -18.04 -0.46 26.26
N TYR A 67 -17.44 0.67 26.67
CA TYR A 67 -18.19 1.80 27.25
C TYR A 67 -18.92 2.61 26.18
N LEU A 68 -18.20 2.99 25.11
CA LEU A 68 -18.76 3.79 24.01
C LEU A 68 -19.53 2.95 22.98
N LYS A 69 -19.39 1.62 23.03
CA LYS A 69 -19.90 0.67 22.03
C LYS A 69 -19.45 1.01 20.60
N MET A 70 -18.20 1.44 20.48
CA MET A 70 -17.62 1.92 19.21
C MET A 70 -16.23 1.31 18.99
N TYR A 71 -15.88 1.09 17.72
CA TYR A 71 -14.55 0.65 17.30
C TYR A 71 -13.62 1.83 17.07
N PHE A 72 -12.39 1.70 17.55
CA PHE A 72 -11.32 2.66 17.34
C PHE A 72 -10.16 2.01 16.61
N ASN A 73 -9.59 2.74 15.65
CA ASN A 73 -8.40 2.28 14.94
C ASN A 73 -7.17 2.53 15.80
N LYS A 74 -6.53 1.45 16.25
CA LYS A 74 -5.23 1.48 16.91
C LYS A 74 -4.16 1.02 15.95
N SER A 75 -3.04 1.74 15.96
CA SER A 75 -1.89 1.42 15.11
C SER A 75 -0.87 0.60 15.88
N PHE A 76 -0.33 -0.41 15.20
CA PHE A 76 0.71 -1.30 15.70
C PHE A 76 1.84 -1.35 14.69
N ASP A 77 3.07 -1.21 15.17
CA ASP A 77 4.24 -1.21 14.31
C ASP A 77 4.94 -2.57 14.39
N TYR A 78 5.08 -3.22 13.24
CA TYR A 78 5.73 -4.51 13.07
C TYR A 78 7.00 -4.36 12.25
N TRP A 79 7.99 -5.20 12.52
CA TRP A 79 9.20 -5.29 11.71
C TRP A 79 9.11 -6.49 10.79
N ALA A 80 9.31 -6.24 9.50
CA ALA A 80 9.29 -7.24 8.45
C ALA A 80 10.61 -7.29 7.70
N LEU A 81 11.06 -8.51 7.38
CA LEU A 81 12.21 -8.77 6.51
C LEU A 81 11.80 -8.60 5.04
N ASP A 82 12.61 -7.90 4.26
CA ASP A 82 12.42 -7.74 2.81
C ASP A 82 13.70 -8.13 2.08
N PRO A 83 13.94 -9.44 1.83
CA PRO A 83 15.19 -9.90 1.21
C PRO A 83 15.35 -9.36 -0.22
N THR A 84 14.23 -9.18 -0.93
CA THR A 84 14.19 -8.71 -2.32
C THR A 84 14.23 -7.18 -2.46
N SER A 85 14.15 -6.44 -1.36
CA SER A 85 14.18 -4.98 -1.35
C SER A 85 13.08 -4.34 -2.23
N VAL A 86 11.89 -4.94 -2.28
CA VAL A 86 10.78 -4.50 -3.15
C VAL A 86 10.00 -3.35 -2.54
N ALA A 87 9.91 -3.28 -1.21
CA ALA A 87 9.07 -2.32 -0.51
C ALA A 87 9.74 -0.95 -0.36
N GLY A 88 9.06 0.09 -0.84
CA GLY A 88 9.40 1.50 -0.65
C GLY A 88 8.66 2.14 0.53
N MET A 89 9.06 3.37 0.88
CA MET A 89 8.36 4.15 1.91
C MET A 89 6.95 4.53 1.44
N GLY A 90 5.96 4.37 2.32
CA GLY A 90 4.56 4.70 2.02
C GLY A 90 3.80 3.64 1.21
N ASP A 91 4.48 2.57 0.77
CA ASP A 91 3.82 1.45 0.09
C ASP A 91 2.88 0.70 1.04
N THR A 92 1.83 0.10 0.49
CA THR A 92 0.94 -0.82 1.23
C THR A 92 1.33 -2.24 0.93
N ILE A 93 1.74 -2.97 1.97
CA ILE A 93 2.32 -4.30 1.84
C ILE A 93 1.63 -5.31 2.75
N LEU A 94 1.64 -6.56 2.28
CA LEU A 94 1.19 -7.73 3.01
C LEU A 94 2.39 -8.38 3.69
N ILE A 95 2.32 -8.55 5.00
CA ILE A 95 3.36 -9.20 5.79
C ILE A 95 2.84 -10.48 6.42
N ARG A 96 3.67 -11.51 6.39
CA ARG A 96 3.39 -12.83 6.96
C ARG A 96 4.30 -13.08 8.16
N LYS A 97 3.78 -13.72 9.19
CA LYS A 97 4.58 -14.12 10.35
C LYS A 97 5.54 -15.25 10.01
N LEU A 98 6.80 -15.09 10.41
CA LEU A 98 7.82 -16.12 10.30
C LEU A 98 7.71 -17.13 11.46
N GLU A 99 8.08 -18.37 11.18
CA GLU A 99 8.32 -19.35 12.23
C GLU A 99 9.53 -18.94 13.09
N LYS A 100 9.49 -19.26 14.40
CA LYS A 100 10.52 -18.82 15.37
C LYS A 100 11.96 -19.18 14.99
N LYS A 101 12.17 -20.25 14.21
CA LYS A 101 13.51 -20.70 13.78
C LYS A 101 14.08 -19.86 12.63
N ALA A 102 13.21 -19.23 11.84
CA ALA A 102 13.60 -18.45 10.66
C ALA A 102 13.74 -16.95 10.98
N GLN A 103 13.49 -16.53 12.22
CA GLN A 103 13.60 -15.13 12.62
C GLN A 103 15.07 -14.71 12.74
N PRO A 104 15.55 -13.70 11.98
CA PRO A 104 16.95 -13.27 12.05
C PRO A 104 17.27 -12.52 13.34
N THR A 105 16.28 -11.89 13.99
CA THR A 105 16.45 -11.14 15.23
C THR A 105 15.13 -11.15 16.00
N SER A 106 15.17 -11.09 17.34
CA SER A 106 13.97 -11.09 18.19
C SER A 106 12.96 -9.98 17.89
N ARG A 107 13.39 -8.88 17.24
CA ARG A 107 12.51 -7.76 16.88
C ARG A 107 11.80 -7.97 15.53
N VAL A 108 12.35 -8.80 14.65
CA VAL A 108 11.86 -9.04 13.28
C VAL A 108 11.07 -10.33 13.26
N GLU A 109 9.75 -10.21 13.33
CA GLU A 109 8.84 -11.36 13.43
C GLU A 109 8.18 -11.72 12.10
N HIS A 110 8.19 -10.81 11.13
CA HIS A 110 7.46 -10.94 9.88
C HIS A 110 8.37 -10.90 8.65
N GLU A 111 7.85 -11.38 7.53
CA GLU A 111 8.44 -11.31 6.20
C GLU A 111 7.45 -10.60 5.26
N VAL A 112 7.97 -9.81 4.32
CA VAL A 112 7.16 -9.19 3.27
C VAL A 112 6.76 -10.25 2.26
N GLU A 113 5.47 -10.55 2.17
CA GLU A 113 4.96 -11.55 1.22
C GLU A 113 4.67 -10.92 -0.14
N ARG A 114 3.93 -9.81 -0.16
CA ARG A 114 3.49 -9.16 -1.41
C ARG A 114 3.36 -7.65 -1.24
N LEU A 115 3.72 -6.92 -2.28
CA LEU A 115 3.40 -5.51 -2.43
C LEU A 115 2.00 -5.38 -3.06
N ILE A 116 1.07 -4.76 -2.34
CA ILE A 116 -0.32 -4.60 -2.83
C ILE A 116 -0.45 -3.28 -3.59
N TYR A 117 -0.08 -2.17 -2.96
CA TYR A 117 -0.15 -0.86 -3.58
C TYR A 117 1.20 -0.16 -3.48
N LYS A 118 1.74 0.22 -4.64
CA LYS A 118 2.92 1.06 -4.73
C LYS A 118 2.51 2.51 -4.54
N TYR A 119 3.24 3.24 -3.71
CA TYR A 119 3.05 4.66 -3.48
C TYR A 119 3.25 5.44 -4.78
N GLY A 120 2.32 6.34 -5.09
CA GLY A 120 2.30 7.14 -6.32
C GLY A 120 1.83 6.39 -7.57
N ASN A 121 2.10 5.08 -7.67
CA ASN A 121 1.77 4.24 -8.82
C ASN A 121 0.76 3.15 -8.46
N ILE A 122 -0.42 3.57 -8.02
CA ILE A 122 -1.50 2.66 -7.63
C ILE A 122 -2.15 2.09 -8.90
N VAL A 123 -2.25 0.77 -8.96
CA VAL A 123 -2.97 0.03 -10.01
C VAL A 123 -4.22 -0.57 -9.40
N ASP A 124 -5.37 -0.36 -10.04
CA ASP A 124 -6.62 -0.97 -9.61
C ASP A 124 -6.55 -2.50 -9.80
N PRO A 125 -6.81 -3.32 -8.77
CA PRO A 125 -6.78 -4.77 -8.89
C PRO A 125 -7.81 -5.34 -9.88
N ILE A 126 -8.91 -4.63 -10.16
CA ILE A 126 -9.97 -5.12 -11.05
C ILE A 126 -9.64 -4.77 -12.51
N THR A 127 -9.47 -3.49 -12.82
CA THR A 127 -9.25 -3.04 -14.21
C THR A 127 -7.80 -3.10 -14.66
N LYS A 128 -6.84 -3.24 -13.73
CA LYS A 128 -5.39 -3.15 -13.98
C LYS A 128 -4.94 -1.82 -14.59
N LYS A 129 -5.81 -0.81 -14.57
CA LYS A 129 -5.47 0.56 -14.97
C LYS A 129 -4.84 1.31 -13.81
N ARG A 130 -4.00 2.28 -14.13
CA ARG A 130 -3.43 3.17 -13.12
C ARG A 130 -4.47 4.19 -12.69
N VAL A 131 -4.54 4.42 -11.38
CA VAL A 131 -5.51 5.33 -10.77
C VAL A 131 -4.78 6.53 -10.19
N LEU A 132 -5.28 7.71 -10.51
CA LEU A 132 -4.85 8.97 -9.91
C LEU A 132 -6.00 9.54 -9.08
N ARG A 133 -5.84 9.52 -7.75
CA ARG A 133 -6.82 9.99 -6.76
C ARG A 133 -8.18 9.28 -6.88
N SER A 134 -9.06 9.78 -7.74
CA SER A 134 -10.43 9.29 -7.93
C SER A 134 -10.75 8.87 -9.38
N GLY A 135 -9.83 9.08 -10.33
CA GLY A 135 -10.03 8.76 -11.74
C GLY A 135 -8.89 7.91 -12.31
N PHE A 136 -9.10 7.36 -13.50
CA PHE A 136 -8.04 6.68 -14.24
C PHE A 136 -7.11 7.69 -14.89
N ILE A 137 -5.83 7.35 -15.00
CA ILE A 137 -4.83 8.22 -15.62
C ILE A 137 -5.20 8.51 -17.09
N ASP A 138 -5.60 7.48 -17.82
CA ASP A 138 -6.02 7.59 -19.23
C ASP A 138 -7.11 8.66 -19.43
N ASP A 139 -8.10 8.72 -18.52
CA ASP A 139 -9.21 9.65 -18.62
C ASP A 139 -8.78 11.08 -18.30
N VAL A 140 -7.83 11.23 -17.38
CA VAL A 140 -7.27 12.54 -17.02
C VAL A 140 -6.42 13.08 -18.18
N GLU A 141 -5.62 12.23 -18.80
CA GLU A 141 -4.84 12.57 -19.99
C GLU A 141 -5.75 12.93 -21.17
N PHE A 142 -6.80 12.14 -21.40
CA PHE A 142 -7.78 12.42 -22.44
C PHE A 142 -8.47 13.77 -22.24
N LYS A 143 -8.94 14.07 -21.02
CA LYS A 143 -9.56 15.37 -20.70
C LYS A 143 -8.59 16.52 -20.86
N ARG A 144 -7.33 16.34 -20.48
CA ARG A 144 -6.29 17.34 -20.65
C ARG A 144 -6.10 17.69 -22.13
N ASN A 145 -5.94 16.69 -22.98
CA ASN A 145 -5.76 16.88 -24.42
C ASN A 145 -6.96 17.60 -25.06
N LEU A 146 -8.19 17.25 -24.64
CA LEU A 146 -9.40 17.93 -25.12
C LEU A 146 -9.46 19.41 -24.72
N VAL A 147 -9.03 19.75 -23.50
CA VAL A 147 -8.99 21.13 -23.01
C VAL A 147 -7.96 21.95 -23.78
N GLU A 148 -6.78 21.37 -24.03
CA GLU A 148 -5.71 21.99 -24.82
C GLU A 148 -6.21 22.31 -26.24
N GLU A 149 -6.91 21.36 -26.89
CA GLU A 149 -7.47 21.56 -28.24
C GLU A 149 -8.58 22.62 -28.27
N ILE A 150 -9.57 22.54 -27.38
CA ILE A 150 -10.80 23.34 -27.49
C ILE A 150 -10.63 24.76 -26.98
N LEU A 151 -9.80 24.98 -25.96
CA LEU A 151 -9.71 26.28 -25.29
C LEU A 151 -8.39 26.98 -25.56
N GLU A 152 -7.28 26.27 -25.38
CA GLU A 152 -5.96 26.90 -25.40
C GLU A 152 -5.55 27.27 -26.83
N THR A 153 -5.75 26.38 -27.81
CA THR A 153 -5.41 26.70 -29.20
C THR A 153 -6.18 27.89 -29.78
N PRO A 154 -7.53 28.01 -29.67
CA PRO A 154 -8.22 29.19 -30.18
C PRO A 154 -7.89 30.44 -29.37
N SER A 155 -7.72 30.35 -28.05
CA SER A 155 -7.35 31.53 -27.25
C SER A 155 -5.98 32.09 -27.66
N GLN A 156 -5.01 31.22 -27.94
CA GLN A 156 -3.69 31.64 -28.43
C GLN A 156 -3.81 32.27 -29.82
N GLU A 157 -4.57 31.65 -30.72
CA GLU A 157 -4.82 32.22 -32.03
C GLU A 157 -5.47 33.59 -31.92
N GLU A 158 -6.51 33.78 -31.10
CA GLU A 158 -7.21 35.04 -30.92
C GLU A 158 -6.26 36.16 -30.47
N ASN A 159 -5.35 35.86 -29.54
CA ASN A 159 -4.36 36.80 -29.00
C ASN A 159 -3.22 37.16 -29.95
N MET A 160 -3.03 36.42 -31.05
CA MET A 160 -1.97 36.70 -32.03
C MET A 160 -2.32 37.88 -32.95
N LEU A 161 -1.30 38.59 -33.42
CA LEU A 161 -1.44 39.63 -34.44
C LEU A 161 -1.86 39.01 -35.78
N PHE A 162 -2.53 39.79 -36.65
CA PHE A 162 -3.01 39.32 -37.96
C PHE A 162 -1.90 38.74 -38.85
N ALA A 163 -0.69 39.30 -38.80
CA ALA A 163 0.46 38.76 -39.53
C ALA A 163 0.85 37.35 -39.05
N GLU A 164 0.87 37.14 -37.74
CA GLU A 164 1.22 35.85 -37.11
C GLU A 164 0.15 34.78 -37.40
N LYS A 165 -1.13 35.17 -37.38
CA LYS A 165 -2.26 34.29 -37.77
C LYS A 165 -2.11 33.75 -39.18
N THR A 166 -1.66 34.59 -40.11
CA THR A 166 -1.46 34.21 -41.52
C THR A 166 -0.36 33.15 -41.65
N VAL A 167 0.76 33.33 -40.93
CA VAL A 167 1.88 32.37 -40.88
C VAL A 167 1.45 31.01 -40.30
N VAL A 168 0.65 31.00 -39.22
CA VAL A 168 0.15 29.74 -38.63
C VAL A 168 -0.78 29.01 -39.60
N ARG A 169 -1.63 29.75 -40.32
CA ARG A 169 -2.55 29.18 -41.31
C ARG A 169 -1.81 28.54 -42.49
N GLU A 170 -0.76 29.20 -42.98
CA GLU A 170 0.13 28.67 -44.01
C GLU A 170 0.88 27.42 -43.54
N LYS A 171 1.39 27.42 -42.30
CA LYS A 171 2.04 26.23 -41.71
C LYS A 171 1.08 25.04 -41.64
N ARG A 172 -0.16 25.22 -41.18
CA ARG A 172 -1.17 24.14 -41.16
C ARG A 172 -1.49 23.60 -42.56
N LEU A 173 -1.58 24.48 -43.56
CA LEU A 173 -1.79 24.07 -44.95
C LEU A 173 -0.63 23.23 -45.46
N MET A 174 0.61 23.62 -45.16
CA MET A 174 1.80 22.85 -45.50
C MET A 174 1.85 21.49 -44.80
N GLU A 175 1.51 21.43 -43.52
CA GLU A 175 1.46 20.18 -42.74
C GLU A 175 0.37 19.24 -43.26
N ARG A 176 -0.85 19.73 -43.52
CA ARG A 176 -1.92 18.92 -44.13
C ARG A 176 -1.53 18.40 -45.49
N ARG A 177 -0.87 19.24 -46.30
CA ARG A 177 -0.37 18.83 -47.62
C ARG A 177 0.68 17.74 -47.49
N LYS A 178 1.64 17.88 -46.57
CA LYS A 178 2.63 16.83 -46.25
C LYS A 178 1.97 15.53 -45.78
N SER A 179 0.98 15.57 -44.88
CA SER A 179 0.30 14.35 -44.42
C SER A 179 -0.46 13.64 -45.53
N LEU A 180 -1.03 14.38 -46.48
CA LEU A 180 -1.69 13.82 -47.65
C LEU A 180 -0.67 13.20 -48.60
N ASP A 181 0.46 13.86 -48.83
CA ASP A 181 1.55 13.32 -49.65
C ASP A 181 2.14 12.05 -49.02
N GLU A 182 2.36 12.02 -47.70
CA GLU A 182 2.82 10.85 -46.95
C GLU A 182 1.82 9.67 -47.01
N SER A 183 0.52 9.95 -46.92
CA SER A 183 -0.50 8.91 -47.05
C SER A 183 -0.66 8.40 -48.48
N ILE A 184 -0.46 9.26 -49.49
CA ILE A 184 -0.41 8.85 -50.91
C ILE A 184 0.82 7.99 -51.19
N ASP A 185 1.97 8.31 -50.59
CA ASP A 185 3.20 7.54 -50.76
C ASP A 185 3.14 6.18 -50.04
N CYS A 186 2.38 6.06 -48.94
CA CYS A 186 2.09 4.77 -48.31
C CYS A 186 1.17 3.84 -49.14
N ILE A 187 0.47 4.37 -50.15
CA ILE A 187 -0.48 3.62 -50.99
C ILE A 187 0.16 3.15 -52.32
N LYS A 188 1.31 3.74 -52.70
CA LYS A 188 2.05 3.28 -53.89
C LYS A 188 2.79 1.97 -53.55
N PRO A 189 2.61 0.89 -54.35
CA PRO A 189 3.24 -0.40 -54.12
C PRO A 189 4.76 -0.40 -54.30
#